data_AF-A0A6N8B9R9-F1
#
_entry.id   AF-A0A6N8B9R9-F1
#
_cell.length_a   1.000
_cell.length_b   1.000
_cell.length_c   1.000
_cell.angle_alpha   90.00
_cell.angle_beta   90.00
_cell.angle_gamma   90.00
#
_symmetry.space_group_name_H-M   'P 1'
#
loop_
_entity.id
_entity.type
_entity.pdbx_description
1 polymer ?
#
loop_
_entity_poly.entity_id
_entity_poly.type
_entity_poly.pdbx_seq_one_letter_code
_entity_poly.pdbx_strand_id
1 'polypeptide(L)'
;MNTFLTWLSLNGVSQVFLSGLSAAFLSWLLNGRLLNVYKNKAVIYIGPVVEEASKTGMAVFTGAPVFLTHTVFGMLEAVWEVGSYRRGTAAGMAALATHATYGLITHYLMELYGVFFAMAMAVIIHVIWNYWIMHKTVSRQ
;
A
#
# COMPACT_ATOMS: atom_id res chain seq x y z
N MET A 1 18.68 0.90 27.50
CA MET A 1 17.48 1.66 27.06
C MET A 1 16.78 0.82 26.02
N ASN A 2 15.48 0.56 26.17
CA ASN A 2 14.74 -0.42 25.37
C ASN A 2 14.65 0.08 23.91
N THR A 3 15.15 -0.69 22.94
CA THR A 3 15.22 -0.32 21.51
C THR A 3 13.86 0.13 20.95
N PHE A 4 12.78 -0.45 21.46
CA PHE A 4 11.40 -0.07 21.17
C PHE A 4 11.05 1.37 21.58
N LEU A 5 11.47 1.80 22.78
CA LEU A 5 11.19 3.15 23.28
C LEU A 5 12.02 4.23 22.56
N THR A 6 13.23 3.89 22.12
CA THR A 6 14.02 4.78 21.25
C THR A 6 13.46 4.90 19.84
N TRP A 7 12.85 3.83 19.30
CA TRP A 7 12.15 3.89 18.02
C TRP A 7 10.85 4.72 18.11
N LEU A 8 10.11 4.64 19.22
CA LEU A 8 8.95 5.50 19.50
C LEU A 8 9.29 6.99 19.72
N SER A 9 10.56 7.38 19.62
CA SER A 9 10.93 8.79 19.57
C SER A 9 10.26 9.49 18.39
N LEU A 10 10.14 10.83 18.46
CA LEU A 10 9.59 11.67 17.39
C LEU A 10 10.23 11.38 16.01
N ASN A 11 11.48 10.90 16.00
CA ASN A 11 12.22 10.53 14.80
C ASN A 11 11.65 9.27 14.12
N GLY A 12 11.30 8.23 14.87
CA GLY A 12 10.72 7.01 14.26
C GLY A 12 9.28 7.21 13.79
N VAL A 13 8.50 8.00 14.53
CA VAL A 13 7.13 8.38 14.11
C VAL A 13 7.16 9.22 12.84
N SER A 14 8.03 10.24 12.77
CA SER A 14 8.16 11.07 11.56
C SER A 14 8.65 10.29 10.34
N GLN A 15 9.55 9.30 10.52
CA GLN A 15 9.96 8.40 9.44
C GLN A 15 8.78 7.60 8.85
N VAL A 16 7.88 7.08 9.70
CA VAL A 16 6.69 6.33 9.24
C VAL A 16 5.79 7.21 8.38
N PHE A 17 5.48 8.42 8.84
CA PHE A 17 4.65 9.34 8.07
C PHE A 17 5.33 9.81 6.79
N LEU A 18 6.62 10.16 6.84
CA LEU A 18 7.40 10.53 5.67
C LEU A 18 7.38 9.40 4.63
N SER A 19 7.61 8.17 5.05
CA SER A 19 7.61 6.98 4.20
C SER A 19 6.23 6.75 3.58
N GLY A 20 5.17 6.67 4.39
CA GLY A 20 3.82 6.39 3.93
C GLY A 20 3.25 7.48 3.01
N LEU A 21 3.45 8.76 3.36
CA LEU A 21 3.01 9.89 2.53
C LEU A 21 3.75 9.92 1.19
N SER A 22 5.07 9.70 1.22
CA SER A 22 5.86 9.70 -0.01
C SER A 22 5.50 8.52 -0.91
N ALA A 23 5.27 7.34 -0.33
CA ALA A 23 4.79 6.17 -1.07
C ALA A 23 3.41 6.45 -1.72
N ALA A 24 2.47 7.02 -0.98
CA ALA A 24 1.15 7.41 -1.51
C ALA A 24 1.26 8.42 -2.65
N PHE A 25 2.10 9.45 -2.49
CA PHE A 25 2.34 10.44 -3.52
C PHE A 25 2.95 9.83 -4.79
N LEU A 26 3.96 8.97 -4.66
CA LEU A 26 4.57 8.27 -5.80
C LEU A 26 3.57 7.38 -6.52
N SER A 27 2.83 6.56 -5.78
CA SER A 27 1.79 5.69 -6.35
C SER A 27 0.74 6.50 -7.08
N TRP A 28 0.22 7.57 -6.49
CA TRP A 28 -0.76 8.45 -7.12
C TRP A 28 -0.22 9.07 -8.42
N LEU A 29 1.00 9.60 -8.40
CA LEU A 29 1.63 10.23 -9.55
C LEU A 29 1.81 9.24 -10.71
N LEU A 30 2.32 8.04 -10.41
CA LEU A 30 2.63 7.02 -11.42
C LEU A 30 1.35 6.32 -11.92
N ASN A 31 0.45 5.92 -11.02
CA ASN A 31 -0.81 5.28 -11.40
C ASN A 31 -1.72 6.25 -12.17
N GLY A 32 -1.75 7.54 -11.81
CA GLY A 32 -2.50 8.55 -12.55
C GLY A 32 -2.10 8.64 -14.03
N ARG A 33 -0.80 8.50 -14.34
CA ARG A 33 -0.31 8.45 -15.72
C ARG A 33 -0.70 7.16 -16.44
N LEU A 34 -0.63 6.03 -15.74
CA LEU A 34 -0.85 4.69 -16.30
C LEU A 34 -2.33 4.37 -16.51
N LEU A 35 -3.22 4.91 -15.69
CA LEU A 35 -4.68 4.77 -15.82
C LEU A 35 -5.19 5.31 -17.15
N ASN A 36 -4.63 6.43 -17.62
CA ASN A 36 -5.01 7.05 -18.90
C ASN A 36 -4.66 6.18 -20.11
N VAL A 37 -3.68 5.28 -19.97
CA VAL A 37 -3.19 4.43 -21.06
C VAL A 37 -3.82 3.04 -21.02
N TYR A 38 -3.85 2.40 -19.84
CA TYR A 38 -4.19 0.98 -19.70
C TYR A 38 -5.56 0.70 -19.06
N LYS A 39 -6.31 1.74 -18.66
CA LYS A 39 -7.67 1.63 -18.08
C LYS A 39 -7.73 0.58 -16.96
N ASN A 40 -8.67 -0.37 -17.02
CA ASN A 40 -8.87 -1.41 -15.99
C ASN A 40 -7.65 -2.32 -15.80
N LYS A 41 -6.84 -2.55 -16.84
CA LYS A 41 -5.60 -3.33 -16.71
C LYS A 41 -4.56 -2.61 -15.84
N ALA A 42 -4.58 -1.27 -15.84
CA ALA A 42 -3.75 -0.48 -14.94
C ALA A 42 -4.10 -0.79 -13.49
N VAL A 43 -5.39 -0.78 -13.13
CA VAL A 43 -5.86 -1.04 -11.76
C VAL A 43 -5.55 -2.47 -11.30
N ILE A 44 -5.73 -3.46 -12.18
CA ILE A 44 -5.58 -4.87 -11.79
C ILE A 44 -4.12 -5.31 -11.72
N TYR A 45 -3.28 -4.91 -12.67
CA TYR A 45 -1.93 -5.48 -12.80
C TYR A 45 -0.82 -4.48 -12.50
N ILE A 46 -0.92 -3.25 -13.00
CA ILE A 46 0.19 -2.30 -12.96
C ILE A 46 0.20 -1.53 -11.63
N GLY A 47 -0.98 -1.11 -11.16
CA GLY A 47 -1.18 -0.39 -9.91
C GLY A 47 -0.56 -1.13 -8.71
N PRO A 48 -0.87 -2.42 -8.51
CA PRO A 48 -0.24 -3.21 -7.45
C PRO A 48 1.29 -3.22 -7.50
N VAL A 49 1.90 -3.32 -8.69
CA VAL A 49 3.36 -3.28 -8.82
C VAL A 49 3.92 -1.94 -8.34
N VAL A 50 3.33 -0.84 -8.82
CA VAL A 50 3.74 0.52 -8.45
C VAL A 50 3.57 0.75 -6.96
N GLU A 51 2.44 0.31 -6.39
CA GLU A 51 2.10 0.55 -5.01
C GLU A 51 2.97 -0.25 -4.05
N GLU A 52 3.14 -1.55 -4.26
CA GLU A 52 3.98 -2.36 -3.39
C GLU A 52 5.45 -1.96 -3.49
N ALA A 53 5.93 -1.58 -4.68
CA ALA A 53 7.28 -1.05 -4.85
C ALA A 53 7.47 0.29 -4.14
N SER A 54 6.49 1.20 -4.24
CA SER A 54 6.56 2.51 -3.58
C SER A 54 6.54 2.37 -2.06
N LYS A 55 5.64 1.54 -1.50
CA LYS A 55 5.53 1.34 -0.05
C LYS A 55 6.75 0.62 0.52
N THR A 56 7.15 -0.49 -0.08
CA THR A 56 8.31 -1.26 0.41
C THR A 56 9.60 -0.49 0.20
N GLY A 57 9.76 0.14 -0.97
CA GLY A 57 10.94 0.94 -1.31
C GLY A 57 11.12 2.14 -0.39
N MET A 58 10.06 2.90 -0.11
CA MET A 58 10.15 4.03 0.82
C MET A 58 10.40 3.59 2.26
N ALA A 59 9.79 2.48 2.70
CA ALA A 59 10.07 1.92 4.02
C ALA A 59 11.56 1.57 4.18
N VAL A 60 12.13 0.88 3.20
CA VAL A 60 13.56 0.53 3.20
C VAL A 60 14.45 1.77 3.10
N PHE A 61 14.13 2.72 2.23
CA PHE A 61 14.92 3.94 2.02
C PHE A 61 14.97 4.83 3.28
N THR A 62 13.83 4.96 3.97
CA THR A 62 13.70 5.80 5.18
C THR A 62 14.07 5.07 6.47
N GLY A 63 14.24 3.75 6.42
CA GLY A 63 14.39 2.90 7.61
C GLY A 63 13.10 2.75 8.43
N ALA A 64 11.94 3.12 7.89
CA ALA A 64 10.65 2.98 8.56
C ALA A 64 10.16 1.52 8.55
N PRO A 65 9.39 1.07 9.56
CA PRO A 65 8.76 -0.23 9.52
C PRO A 65 7.83 -0.38 8.31
N VAL A 66 8.02 -1.47 7.56
CA VAL A 66 7.24 -1.80 6.35
C VAL A 66 5.74 -1.87 6.69
N PHE A 67 5.38 -2.57 7.77
CA PHE A 67 4.00 -2.69 8.22
C PHE A 67 3.32 -1.33 8.43
N LEU A 68 3.98 -0.40 9.13
CA LEU A 68 3.39 0.91 9.43
C LEU A 68 3.37 1.83 8.21
N THR A 69 4.39 1.74 7.34
CA THR A 69 4.39 2.46 6.04
C THR A 69 3.16 2.08 5.21
N HIS A 70 2.89 0.77 5.09
CA HIS A 70 1.72 0.27 4.36
C HIS A 70 0.40 0.68 5.04
N THR A 71 0.37 0.72 6.38
CA THR A 71 -0.82 1.13 7.13
C THR A 71 -1.13 2.62 6.91
N VAL A 72 -0.12 3.50 6.94
CA VAL A 72 -0.31 4.93 6.62
C VAL A 72 -0.76 5.11 5.18
N PHE A 73 -0.17 4.38 4.23
CA PHE A 73 -0.63 4.38 2.84
C PHE A 73 -2.12 4.00 2.74
N GLY A 74 -2.53 2.89 3.36
CA GLY A 74 -3.92 2.45 3.35
C GLY A 74 -4.87 3.41 4.07
N MET A 75 -4.40 4.15 5.08
CA MET A 75 -5.19 5.21 5.72
C MET A 75 -5.46 6.36 4.76
N LEU A 76 -4.48 6.77 3.95
CA LEU A 76 -4.64 7.82 2.95
C LEU A 76 -5.63 7.40 1.85
N GLU A 77 -5.53 6.15 1.39
CA GLU A 77 -6.54 5.59 0.48
C GLU A 77 -7.93 5.53 1.11
N ALA A 78 -8.03 5.13 2.38
CA ALA A 78 -9.29 5.10 3.09
C ALA A 78 -9.95 6.48 3.14
N VAL A 79 -9.17 7.52 3.48
CA VAL A 79 -9.63 8.92 3.49
C VAL A 79 -10.09 9.33 2.09
N TRP A 80 -9.34 8.97 1.04
CA TRP A 80 -9.70 9.25 -0.34
C TRP A 80 -11.01 8.55 -0.77
N GLU A 81 -11.19 7.28 -0.42
CA GLU A 81 -12.39 6.49 -0.75
C GLU A 81 -13.65 7.02 -0.06
N VAL A 82 -13.51 7.44 1.20
CA VAL A 82 -14.61 8.08 1.95
C VAL A 82 -14.91 9.47 1.38
N GLY A 83 -13.89 10.29 1.12
CA GLY A 83 -14.04 11.68 0.66
C GLY A 83 -14.48 11.81 -0.80
N SER A 84 -14.24 10.80 -1.64
CA SER A 84 -14.60 10.86 -3.07
C SER A 84 -16.08 10.60 -3.35
N TYR A 85 -16.89 10.21 -2.36
CA TYR A 85 -18.31 9.83 -2.49
C TYR A 85 -18.62 8.68 -3.48
N ARG A 86 -17.61 8.03 -4.08
CA ARG A 86 -17.81 7.00 -5.12
C ARG A 86 -18.03 5.60 -4.55
N ARG A 87 -17.39 5.27 -3.43
CA ARG A 87 -17.40 3.91 -2.86
C ARG A 87 -17.71 3.86 -1.36
N GLY A 88 -17.49 4.95 -0.63
CA GLY A 88 -17.96 5.14 0.75
C GLY A 88 -17.10 4.47 1.83
N THR A 89 -17.57 4.51 3.07
CA THR A 89 -16.83 4.07 4.27
C THR A 89 -16.40 2.61 4.23
N ALA A 90 -17.23 1.71 3.72
CA ALA A 90 -16.90 0.29 3.61
C ALA A 90 -15.69 0.03 2.69
N ALA A 91 -15.60 0.75 1.57
CA ALA A 91 -14.46 0.65 0.66
C ALA A 91 -13.18 1.21 1.31
N GLY A 92 -13.29 2.34 2.02
CA GLY A 92 -12.15 2.90 2.74
C GLY A 92 -11.63 1.96 3.85
N MET A 93 -12.52 1.35 4.63
CA MET A 93 -12.13 0.36 5.64
C MET A 93 -11.49 -0.89 5.02
N ALA A 94 -12.00 -1.35 3.87
CA ALA A 94 -11.40 -2.45 3.13
C ALA A 94 -10.00 -2.09 2.62
N ALA A 95 -9.79 -0.88 2.10
CA ALA A 95 -8.47 -0.40 1.66
C ALA A 95 -7.47 -0.37 2.83
N LEU A 96 -7.84 0.22 3.97
CA LEU A 96 -6.99 0.25 5.16
C LEU A 96 -6.62 -1.17 5.62
N ALA A 97 -7.62 -2.05 5.76
CA ALA A 97 -7.41 -3.41 6.23
C ALA A 97 -6.50 -4.22 5.29
N THR A 98 -6.76 -4.17 3.98
CA THR A 98 -5.99 -4.92 2.98
C THR A 98 -4.55 -4.45 2.91
N HIS A 99 -4.30 -3.13 2.89
CA HIS A 99 -2.93 -2.63 2.89
C HIS A 99 -2.18 -2.94 4.18
N ALA A 100 -2.82 -2.86 5.35
CA ALA A 100 -2.21 -3.29 6.59
C ALA A 100 -1.84 -4.79 6.56
N THR A 101 -2.73 -5.64 6.02
CA THR A 101 -2.45 -7.07 5.81
C THR A 101 -1.27 -7.29 4.86
N TYR A 102 -1.20 -6.57 3.73
CA TYR A 102 -0.05 -6.67 2.82
C TYR A 102 1.24 -6.21 3.48
N GLY A 103 1.20 -5.15 4.29
CA GLY A 103 2.35 -4.69 5.07
C GLY A 103 2.85 -5.74 6.06
N LEU A 104 1.94 -6.42 6.75
CA LEU A 104 2.27 -7.50 7.69
C LEU A 104 2.94 -8.68 6.97
N ILE A 105 2.33 -9.13 5.86
CA ILE A 105 2.86 -10.23 5.04
C ILE A 105 4.23 -9.85 4.47
N THR A 106 4.37 -8.65 3.92
CA THR A 106 5.63 -8.16 3.34
C THR A 106 6.72 -8.09 4.40
N HIS A 107 6.40 -7.56 5.59
CA HIS A 107 7.35 -7.50 6.69
C HIS A 107 7.84 -8.91 7.08
N TYR A 108 6.93 -9.85 7.29
CA TYR A 108 7.29 -11.24 7.66
C TYR A 108 8.11 -11.94 6.57
N LEU A 109 7.69 -11.84 5.31
CA LEU A 109 8.42 -12.45 4.19
C LEU A 109 9.78 -11.79 3.95
N MET A 110 9.91 -10.49 4.24
CA MET A 110 11.17 -9.77 4.09
C MET A 110 12.20 -10.29 5.10
N GLU A 111 11.78 -10.58 6.33
CA GLU A 111 12.66 -11.16 7.35
C GLU A 111 13.11 -12.59 6.99
N LEU A 112 12.26 -13.38 6.32
CA LEU A 112 12.56 -14.77 5.98
C LEU A 112 13.32 -14.93 4.65
N TYR A 113 12.96 -14.15 3.64
CA TYR A 113 13.36 -14.38 2.24
C TYR A 113 13.95 -13.15 1.55
N GLY A 114 13.99 -12.00 2.25
CA GLY A 114 14.50 -10.74 1.72
C GLY A 114 13.47 -9.91 0.96
N VAL A 115 13.83 -8.65 0.70
CA VAL A 115 12.93 -7.60 0.20
C VAL A 115 12.31 -7.92 -1.16
N PHE A 116 13.09 -8.46 -2.10
CA PHE A 116 12.60 -8.71 -3.47
C PHE A 116 11.54 -9.82 -3.51
N PHE A 117 11.74 -10.89 -2.74
CA PHE A 117 10.77 -11.98 -2.65
C PHE A 117 9.48 -11.51 -1.97
N ALA A 118 9.61 -10.80 -0.85
CA ALA A 118 8.47 -10.24 -0.13
C ALA A 118 7.62 -9.31 -1.02
N MET A 119 8.28 -8.40 -1.76
CA MET A 119 7.61 -7.50 -2.68
C MET A 119 6.90 -8.25 -3.82
N ALA A 120 7.55 -9.26 -4.42
CA ALA A 120 6.91 -10.07 -5.45
C ALA A 120 5.63 -10.77 -4.95
N MET A 121 5.67 -11.32 -3.74
CA MET A 121 4.51 -11.97 -3.13
C MET A 121 3.39 -10.98 -2.80
N ALA A 122 3.74 -9.80 -2.26
CA ALA A 122 2.77 -8.73 -2.00
C ALA A 122 2.05 -8.29 -3.29
N VAL A 123 2.81 -8.11 -4.39
CA VAL A 123 2.25 -7.78 -5.71
C VAL A 123 1.27 -8.85 -6.17
N ILE A 124 1.64 -10.14 -6.09
CA ILE A 124 0.78 -11.23 -6.53
C ILE A 124 -0.54 -11.23 -5.74
N ILE A 125 -0.47 -11.13 -4.42
CA ILE A 125 -1.66 -11.11 -3.55
C ILE A 125 -2.55 -9.91 -3.86
N HIS A 126 -1.94 -8.75 -4.08
CA HIS A 126 -2.66 -7.52 -4.38
C HIS A 126 -3.32 -7.57 -5.77
N VAL A 127 -2.63 -8.10 -6.79
CA VAL A 127 -3.23 -8.35 -8.12
C VAL A 127 -4.45 -9.28 -8.00
N ILE A 128 -4.34 -10.36 -7.21
CA ILE A 128 -5.47 -11.29 -6.99
C ILE A 128 -6.66 -10.57 -6.35
N TRP A 129 -6.41 -9.73 -5.35
CA TRP A 129 -7.46 -8.93 -4.70
C TRP A 129 -8.12 -7.95 -5.67
N ASN A 130 -7.33 -7.16 -6.40
CA ASN A 130 -7.86 -6.19 -7.36
C ASN A 130 -8.63 -6.86 -8.49
N TYR A 131 -8.15 -8.01 -8.98
CA TYR A 131 -8.89 -8.81 -9.96
C TYR A 131 -10.26 -9.22 -9.41
N TRP A 132 -10.32 -9.75 -8.18
CA TRP A 132 -11.56 -10.20 -7.56
C TRP A 132 -12.56 -9.06 -7.32
N ILE A 133 -12.11 -7.94 -6.77
CA ILE A 133 -12.95 -6.75 -6.54
C ILE A 133 -13.47 -6.20 -7.87
N MET A 134 -12.58 -5.98 -8.85
CA MET A 134 -12.97 -5.42 -10.14
C MET A 134 -13.96 -6.32 -10.88
N HIS A 135 -13.79 -7.64 -10.81
CA HIS A 135 -14.73 -8.57 -11.42
C HIS A 135 -16.14 -8.44 -10.79
N LYS A 136 -16.22 -8.35 -9.45
CA LYS A 136 -17.50 -8.14 -8.73
C LYS A 136 -18.13 -6.79 -8.99
N THR A 137 -17.33 -5.75 -9.23
CA THR A 137 -17.84 -4.39 -9.50
C THR A 137 -18.33 -4.26 -10.94
N VAL A 138 -17.64 -4.85 -11.92
CA VAL A 138 -18.07 -4.85 -13.32
C VAL A 138 -19.30 -5.72 -13.53
N SER A 139 -19.44 -6.85 -12.83
CA SER A 139 -20.63 -7.72 -12.94
C SER A 139 -21.90 -7.15 -12.31
N ARG A 140 -21.83 -5.96 -11.70
CA ARG A 140 -22.96 -5.27 -11.05
C ARG A 140 -23.42 -4.01 -11.81
N GLN A 141 -22.78 -3.70 -12.93
CA GLN A 141 -23.19 -2.64 -13.87
C GLN A 141 -23.85 -3.26 -15.09
#